data_AF-A0A841LNK4-F1
#
_entry.id   AF-A0A841LNK4-F1
#
_cell.length_a   1.000
_cell.length_b   1.000
_cell.length_c   1.000
_cell.angle_alpha   90.00
_cell.angle_beta   90.00
_cell.angle_gamma   90.00
#
_symmetry.space_group_name_H-M   'P 1'
#
loop_
_entity.id
_entity.type
_entity.pdbx_description
1 polymer ?
#
loop_
_entity_poly.entity_id
_entity_poly.type
_entity_poly.pdbx_seq_one_letter_code
_entity_poly.pdbx_strand_id
1 'polypeptide(L)'
;MKKINKLFFLVLSMVVVSFIGCKQDALIPFEKNETPPGQVSNILVENGPANAKISYTLPIDKDLLYVKAVYKLANGTVAEVKASYYSNSLLVEGFGDINEHEVMIYAVNRSEVASAPTIVKIKPLENPIRGVFRNLKVIPDFAGINFTSSNPAKADLSIEVMIMKNGKYESLGKNIYTSAADINQSIRGLDTLTSKFAITIRDRWLNYSDTLYTTLKPLYETALSKSLYKALKLPTDAVQTYTSTALENMWDNNFIDWPRCSLTDVTQITPQWVTFDIGKPAVLSRIVVWNYPEYLNAGRMYYYGGNLKDFEIWASDNPPADGSFNNWVMIGSYKSTKPSGSAYGVQTSEDYAFANAGISYTFGAVAKKFRYLRIKSNKNWQGTTFQSISEIQCYGDPR
;
A
#
# COMPACT_ATOMS: atom_id res chain seq x y z
N MET A 1 42.51 44.76 39.15
CA MET A 1 41.39 45.58 38.62
C MET A 1 41.24 45.54 37.08
N LYS A 2 42.30 45.45 36.25
CA LYS A 2 42.16 45.46 34.77
C LYS A 2 41.45 44.24 34.13
N LYS A 3 41.44 43.05 34.76
CA LYS A 3 40.76 41.85 34.20
C LYS A 3 39.24 41.83 34.42
N ILE A 4 38.75 42.45 35.50
CA ILE A 4 37.31 42.51 35.83
C ILE A 4 36.57 43.47 34.87
N ASN A 5 37.19 44.59 34.49
CA ASN A 5 36.60 45.52 33.52
C ASN A 5 36.47 44.93 32.11
N LYS A 6 37.38 44.03 31.70
CA LYS A 6 37.27 43.32 30.40
C LYS A 6 36.16 42.29 30.40
N LEU A 7 35.97 41.57 31.50
CA LEU A 7 34.89 40.59 31.64
C LEU A 7 33.52 41.28 31.69
N PHE A 8 33.44 42.42 32.37
CA PHE A 8 32.21 43.22 32.42
C PHE A 8 31.82 43.78 31.04
N PHE A 9 32.80 44.27 30.25
CA PHE A 9 32.55 44.70 28.88
C PHE A 9 32.17 43.55 27.94
N LEU A 10 32.72 42.35 28.15
CA LEU A 10 32.39 41.16 27.36
C LEU A 10 30.96 40.67 27.66
N VAL A 11 30.56 40.65 28.92
CA VAL A 11 29.19 40.28 29.35
C VAL A 11 28.18 41.33 28.90
N LEU A 12 28.52 42.62 29.00
CA LEU A 12 27.65 43.70 28.52
C LEU A 12 27.49 43.68 27.00
N SER A 13 28.54 43.35 26.25
CA SER A 13 28.49 43.12 24.79
C SER A 13 27.60 41.92 24.43
N MET A 14 27.70 40.82 25.18
CA MET A 14 26.91 39.60 24.95
C MET A 14 25.41 39.79 25.24
N VAL A 15 25.07 40.61 26.23
CA VAL A 15 23.69 40.99 26.54
C VAL A 15 23.11 41.90 25.45
N VAL A 16 23.88 42.82 24.87
CA VAL A 16 23.39 43.72 23.80
C VAL A 16 23.11 42.97 22.49
N VAL A 17 23.91 41.95 22.14
CA VAL A 17 23.67 41.11 20.96
C VAL A 17 22.43 40.21 21.13
N SER A 18 21.99 39.96 22.37
CA SER A 18 20.83 39.11 22.67
C SER A 18 19.47 39.79 22.42
N PHE A 19 19.44 41.12 22.22
CA PHE A 19 18.22 41.90 21.98
C PHE A 19 17.98 42.26 20.50
N ILE A 20 18.88 41.87 19.59
CA ILE A 20 18.67 42.01 18.14
C ILE A 20 17.94 40.74 17.65
N GLY A 21 16.69 40.60 18.09
CA GLY A 21 15.78 39.61 17.52
C GLY A 21 15.53 39.92 16.05
N CYS A 22 15.56 38.89 15.20
CA CYS A 22 15.16 39.01 13.81
C CYS A 22 13.70 39.51 13.77
N LYS A 23 13.44 40.66 13.11
CA LYS A 23 12.06 41.05 12.81
C LYS A 23 11.52 39.98 11.86
N GLN A 24 10.53 39.23 12.32
CA GLN A 24 9.82 38.28 11.48
C GLN A 24 8.95 39.11 10.53
N ASP A 25 9.36 39.20 9.27
CA ASP A 25 8.57 39.89 8.24
C ASP A 25 7.18 39.25 8.19
N ALA A 26 6.15 40.07 8.39
CA ALA A 26 4.78 39.63 8.20
C ALA A 26 4.58 39.33 6.72
N LEU A 27 4.06 38.15 6.39
CA LEU A 27 3.64 37.79 5.03
C LEU A 27 2.39 38.60 4.68
N ILE A 28 2.58 39.86 4.32
CA ILE A 28 1.52 40.74 3.83
C ILE A 28 1.66 40.93 2.32
N PRO A 29 0.54 41.13 1.61
CA PRO A 29 0.58 41.52 0.21
C PRO A 29 1.47 42.75 -0.03
N PHE A 30 2.31 42.68 -1.06
CA PHE A 30 3.10 43.83 -1.52
C PHE A 30 2.24 44.88 -2.23
N GLU A 31 1.16 44.43 -2.87
CA GLU A 31 0.18 45.29 -3.53
C GLU A 31 -0.88 45.73 -2.51
N LYS A 32 -1.28 47.01 -2.57
CA LYS A 32 -2.37 47.57 -1.75
C LYS A 32 -3.51 48.03 -2.67
N ASN A 33 -4.39 47.10 -3.03
CA ASN A 33 -5.64 47.37 -3.71
C ASN A 33 -6.81 46.93 -2.82
N GLU A 34 -7.61 47.89 -2.36
CA GLU A 34 -8.82 47.65 -1.56
C GLU A 34 -10.06 47.37 -2.42
N THR A 35 -9.95 47.48 -3.74
CA THR A 35 -11.03 47.18 -4.67
C THR A 35 -11.12 45.67 -4.90
N PRO A 36 -12.22 45.01 -4.51
CA PRO A 36 -12.38 43.58 -4.74
C PRO A 36 -12.51 43.27 -6.24
N PRO A 37 -12.06 42.08 -6.71
CA PRO A 37 -12.37 41.61 -8.05
C PRO A 37 -13.88 41.47 -8.31
N GLY A 38 -14.23 41.38 -9.59
CA GLY A 38 -15.55 40.92 -10.01
C GLY A 38 -15.85 39.49 -9.53
N GLN A 39 -17.13 39.15 -9.44
CA GLN A 39 -17.56 37.78 -9.14
C GLN A 39 -17.24 36.85 -10.32
N VAL A 40 -17.07 35.56 -10.02
CA VAL A 40 -17.05 34.53 -11.07
C VAL A 40 -18.41 34.40 -11.74
N SER A 41 -18.43 33.99 -13.01
CA SER A 41 -19.68 33.84 -13.79
C SER A 41 -19.71 32.52 -14.56
N ASN A 42 -20.82 32.22 -15.26
CA ASN A 42 -21.00 31.00 -16.06
C ASN A 42 -20.67 29.71 -15.29
N ILE A 43 -21.24 29.57 -14.09
CA ILE A 43 -21.01 28.41 -13.23
C ILE A 43 -21.58 27.15 -13.89
N LEU A 44 -20.76 26.11 -13.98
CA LEU A 44 -21.14 24.76 -14.37
C LEU A 44 -20.78 23.79 -13.25
N VAL A 45 -21.74 22.97 -12.84
CA VAL A 45 -21.57 21.97 -11.78
C VAL A 45 -21.63 20.58 -12.37
N GLU A 46 -20.59 19.78 -12.11
CA GLU A 46 -20.53 18.35 -12.39
C GLU A 46 -20.42 17.61 -11.06
N ASN A 47 -21.48 16.89 -10.65
CA ASN A 47 -21.50 16.16 -9.39
C ASN A 47 -20.83 14.79 -9.52
N GLY A 48 -20.00 14.43 -8.55
CA GLY A 48 -19.31 13.14 -8.47
C GLY A 48 -19.44 12.47 -7.10
N PRO A 49 -18.85 11.28 -6.89
CA PRO A 49 -18.96 10.54 -5.62
C PRO A 49 -18.29 11.31 -4.48
N ALA A 50 -19.08 11.76 -3.50
CA ALA A 50 -18.62 12.60 -2.38
C ALA A 50 -17.97 13.94 -2.80
N ASN A 51 -18.14 14.38 -4.04
CA ASN A 51 -17.51 15.60 -4.56
C ASN A 51 -18.37 16.30 -5.62
N ALA A 52 -17.98 17.52 -5.98
CA ALA A 52 -18.47 18.20 -7.17
C ALA A 52 -17.35 19.03 -7.79
N LYS A 53 -17.25 18.99 -9.11
CA LYS A 53 -16.40 19.88 -9.89
C LYS A 53 -17.21 21.08 -10.31
N ILE A 54 -16.73 22.26 -9.96
CA ILE A 54 -17.34 23.54 -10.30
C ILE A 54 -16.42 24.25 -11.28
N SER A 55 -16.91 24.51 -12.49
CA SER A 55 -16.19 25.30 -13.51
C SER A 55 -16.83 26.68 -13.65
N TYR A 56 -16.04 27.69 -13.98
CA TYR A 56 -16.48 29.08 -14.00
C TYR A 56 -15.67 29.94 -14.98
N THR A 57 -16.18 31.12 -15.29
CA THR A 57 -15.46 32.18 -15.99
C THR A 57 -14.83 33.13 -14.97
N LEU A 58 -13.54 33.36 -15.12
CA LEU A 58 -12.77 34.28 -14.27
C LEU A 58 -13.16 35.74 -14.55
N PRO A 59 -13.14 36.61 -13.52
CA PRO A 59 -13.27 38.04 -13.74
C PRO A 59 -12.03 38.59 -14.48
N ILE A 60 -12.18 39.71 -15.18
CA ILE A 60 -11.14 40.29 -16.04
C ILE A 60 -10.12 41.16 -15.29
N ASP A 61 -10.22 41.22 -13.96
CA ASP A 61 -9.34 41.99 -13.07
C ASP A 61 -7.88 41.55 -13.24
N LYS A 62 -7.00 42.52 -13.55
CA LYS A 62 -5.58 42.26 -13.85
C LYS A 62 -4.79 41.77 -12.63
N ASP A 63 -5.25 42.10 -11.44
CA ASP A 63 -4.66 41.73 -10.15
C ASP A 63 -5.34 40.53 -9.50
N LEU A 64 -6.19 39.79 -10.23
CA LEU A 64 -6.73 38.51 -9.75
C LEU A 64 -5.59 37.55 -9.38
N LEU A 65 -5.67 36.97 -8.19
CA LEU A 65 -4.68 36.01 -7.68
C LEU A 65 -5.23 34.58 -7.67
N TYR A 66 -6.41 34.38 -7.12
CA TYR A 66 -7.02 33.06 -7.05
C TYR A 66 -8.54 33.16 -6.91
N VAL A 67 -9.22 32.04 -7.18
CA VAL A 67 -10.61 31.82 -6.80
C VAL A 67 -10.62 30.78 -5.68
N LYS A 68 -11.47 31.00 -4.67
CA LYS A 68 -11.66 30.04 -3.58
C LYS A 68 -13.12 29.65 -3.42
N ALA A 69 -13.36 28.39 -3.06
CA ALA A 69 -14.65 27.90 -2.61
C ALA A 69 -14.61 27.62 -1.11
N VAL A 70 -15.67 28.01 -0.41
CA VAL A 70 -15.89 27.79 1.01
C VAL A 70 -17.20 27.04 1.20
N TYR A 71 -17.16 25.92 1.93
CA TYR A 71 -18.31 25.05 2.15
C TYR A 71 -18.18 24.32 3.49
N LYS A 72 -19.29 23.74 3.96
CA LYS A 72 -19.35 23.06 5.27
C LYS A 72 -19.39 21.56 5.08
N LEU A 73 -18.55 20.84 5.80
CA LEU A 73 -18.55 19.37 5.86
C LEU A 73 -19.59 18.88 6.87
N ALA A 74 -19.94 17.59 6.80
CA ALA A 74 -20.93 16.96 7.68
C ALA A 74 -20.55 17.06 9.17
N ASN A 75 -19.26 17.05 9.49
CA ASN A 75 -18.73 17.22 10.85
C ASN A 75 -18.75 18.68 11.34
N GLY A 76 -19.20 19.63 10.52
CA GLY A 76 -19.28 21.05 10.82
C GLY A 76 -18.02 21.86 10.50
N THR A 77 -16.92 21.21 10.11
CA THR A 77 -15.69 21.89 9.66
C THR A 77 -15.96 22.70 8.40
N VAL A 78 -15.45 23.93 8.37
CA VAL A 78 -15.44 24.76 7.16
C VAL A 78 -14.25 24.36 6.31
N ALA A 79 -14.51 23.87 5.11
CA ALA A 79 -13.51 23.53 4.12
C ALA A 79 -13.28 24.70 3.16
N GLU A 80 -12.03 24.89 2.76
CA GLU A 80 -11.62 25.87 1.75
C GLU A 80 -10.78 25.17 0.69
N VAL A 81 -11.07 25.44 -0.58
CA VAL A 81 -10.25 25.02 -1.72
C VAL A 81 -9.95 26.23 -2.60
N LYS A 82 -8.71 26.34 -3.07
CA LYS A 82 -8.25 27.44 -3.92
C LYS A 82 -7.80 26.91 -5.28
N ALA A 83 -8.05 27.72 -6.31
CA ALA A 83 -7.51 27.57 -7.64
C ALA A 83 -6.85 28.89 -8.03
N SER A 84 -5.60 28.86 -8.51
CA SER A 84 -4.95 30.06 -9.01
C SER A 84 -5.71 30.63 -10.22
N TYR A 85 -5.46 31.88 -10.56
CA TYR A 85 -6.04 32.52 -11.75
C TYR A 85 -5.72 31.82 -13.10
N TYR A 86 -4.82 30.83 -13.11
CA TYR A 86 -4.53 30.00 -14.28
C TYR A 86 -5.52 28.84 -14.45
N SER A 87 -6.35 28.56 -13.45
CA SER A 87 -7.39 27.52 -13.48
C SER A 87 -8.77 28.17 -13.43
N ASN A 88 -9.72 27.51 -14.08
CA ASN A 88 -11.12 27.92 -14.16
C ASN A 88 -12.07 26.90 -13.50
N SER A 89 -11.53 26.03 -12.65
CA SER A 89 -12.33 25.05 -11.93
C SER A 89 -11.83 24.79 -10.51
N LEU A 90 -12.76 24.38 -9.64
CA LEU A 90 -12.55 23.95 -8.27
C LEU A 90 -13.15 22.57 -8.08
N LEU A 91 -12.47 21.71 -7.34
CA LEU A 91 -13.02 20.44 -6.87
C LEU A 91 -13.34 20.59 -5.38
N VAL A 92 -14.61 20.48 -5.03
CA VAL A 92 -15.07 20.45 -3.63
C VAL A 92 -15.36 19.01 -3.25
N GLU A 93 -14.89 18.56 -2.09
CA GLU A 93 -14.88 17.15 -1.72
C GLU A 93 -15.25 16.94 -0.25
N GLY A 94 -15.61 15.71 0.11
CA GLY A 94 -15.86 15.32 1.49
C GLY A 94 -17.31 15.30 1.91
N PHE A 95 -18.23 15.32 0.94
CA PHE A 95 -19.65 15.19 1.20
C PHE A 95 -20.00 13.74 1.59
N GLY A 96 -20.58 13.57 2.78
CA GLY A 96 -20.98 12.26 3.30
C GLY A 96 -22.38 11.81 2.86
N ASP A 97 -23.17 12.72 2.30
CA ASP A 97 -24.57 12.53 1.92
C ASP A 97 -24.83 12.96 0.46
N ILE A 98 -26.08 12.82 0.02
CA ILE A 98 -26.55 13.17 -1.33
C ILE A 98 -27.49 14.40 -1.34
N ASN A 99 -27.46 15.18 -0.25
CA ASN A 99 -28.29 16.35 -0.10
C ASN A 99 -27.75 17.50 -0.94
N GLU A 100 -28.57 18.54 -1.11
CA GLU A 100 -28.10 19.78 -1.72
C GLU A 100 -27.20 20.54 -0.72
N HIS A 101 -26.06 21.03 -1.19
CA HIS A 101 -25.11 21.83 -0.40
C HIS A 101 -24.84 23.16 -1.08
N GLU A 102 -24.73 24.22 -0.28
CA GLU A 102 -24.31 25.53 -0.76
C GLU A 102 -22.79 25.67 -0.67
N VAL A 103 -22.19 26.10 -1.78
CA VAL A 103 -20.76 26.40 -1.91
C VAL A 103 -20.64 27.87 -2.26
N MET A 104 -19.90 28.62 -1.43
CA MET A 104 -19.65 30.04 -1.65
C MET A 104 -18.33 30.22 -2.40
N ILE A 105 -18.38 30.84 -3.57
CA ILE A 105 -17.20 31.06 -4.42
C ILE A 105 -16.81 32.54 -4.41
N TYR A 106 -15.53 32.81 -4.18
CA TYR A 106 -14.94 34.13 -4.10
C TYR A 106 -13.79 34.26 -5.09
N ALA A 107 -13.73 35.36 -5.83
CA ALA A 107 -12.52 35.79 -6.51
C ALA A 107 -11.69 36.66 -5.55
N VAL A 108 -10.37 36.47 -5.50
CA VAL A 108 -9.48 37.15 -4.57
C VAL A 108 -8.30 37.75 -5.32
N ASN A 109 -8.05 39.04 -5.10
CA ASN A 109 -6.93 39.74 -5.73
C ASN A 109 -5.60 39.49 -5.01
N ARG A 110 -4.51 40.04 -5.57
CA ARG A 110 -3.16 39.97 -5.01
C ARG A 110 -3.01 40.67 -3.67
N SER A 111 -3.94 41.55 -3.31
CA SER A 111 -4.05 42.22 -2.01
C SER A 111 -4.88 41.45 -0.98
N GLU A 112 -5.27 40.20 -1.27
CA GLU A 112 -6.09 39.35 -0.40
C GLU A 112 -7.50 39.92 -0.11
N VAL A 113 -8.01 40.78 -0.99
CA VAL A 113 -9.38 41.30 -0.94
C VAL A 113 -10.28 40.42 -1.80
N ALA A 114 -11.34 39.90 -1.17
CA ALA A 114 -12.29 38.98 -1.78
C ALA A 114 -13.52 39.71 -2.36
N SER A 115 -14.05 39.19 -3.47
CA SER A 115 -15.34 39.59 -4.03
C SER A 115 -16.52 39.26 -3.10
N ALA A 116 -17.71 39.74 -3.43
CA ALA A 116 -18.94 39.14 -2.90
C ALA A 116 -19.05 37.66 -3.33
N PRO A 117 -19.67 36.76 -2.54
CA PRO A 117 -19.77 35.35 -2.89
C PRO A 117 -20.74 35.11 -4.04
N THR A 118 -20.36 34.22 -4.96
CA THR A 118 -21.31 33.53 -5.84
C THR A 118 -21.75 32.24 -5.15
N ILE A 119 -23.03 32.13 -4.81
CA ILE A 119 -23.58 30.94 -4.13
C ILE A 119 -23.95 29.92 -5.19
N VAL A 120 -23.37 28.72 -5.08
CA VAL A 120 -23.59 27.61 -6.00
C VAL A 120 -24.18 26.44 -5.21
N LYS A 121 -25.27 25.87 -5.73
CA LYS A 121 -25.88 24.66 -5.19
C LYS A 121 -25.32 23.44 -5.91
N ILE A 122 -24.82 22.48 -5.14
CA ILE A 122 -24.34 21.21 -5.65
C ILE A 122 -25.15 20.06 -5.03
N LYS A 123 -25.15 18.90 -5.68
CA LYS A 123 -25.81 17.69 -5.18
C LYS A 123 -24.90 16.49 -5.45
N PRO A 124 -23.92 16.21 -4.57
CA PRO A 124 -22.93 15.15 -4.77
C PRO A 124 -23.59 13.78 -4.95
N LEU A 125 -22.90 12.90 -5.67
CA LEU A 125 -23.29 11.49 -5.77
C LEU A 125 -22.91 10.76 -4.48
N GLU A 126 -23.48 9.56 -4.31
CA GLU A 126 -23.29 8.73 -3.12
C GLU A 126 -21.81 8.58 -2.76
N ASN A 127 -21.50 8.77 -1.46
CA ASN A 127 -20.15 8.63 -0.96
C ASN A 127 -19.63 7.18 -1.15
N PRO A 128 -18.43 6.99 -1.71
CA PRO A 128 -17.85 5.66 -1.96
C PRO A 128 -17.88 4.71 -0.76
N ILE A 129 -17.77 5.21 0.48
CA ILE A 129 -17.84 4.37 1.70
C ILE A 129 -19.08 3.47 1.74
N ARG A 130 -20.22 3.93 1.19
CA ARG A 130 -21.48 3.18 1.18
C ARG A 130 -21.42 2.00 0.20
N GLY A 131 -20.90 2.23 -1.00
CA GLY A 131 -20.70 1.19 -2.00
C GLY A 131 -19.70 0.13 -1.55
N VAL A 132 -18.58 0.55 -0.95
CA VAL A 132 -17.59 -0.38 -0.40
C VAL A 132 -18.18 -1.18 0.76
N PHE A 133 -18.97 -0.55 1.64
CA PHE A 133 -19.58 -1.23 2.78
C PHE A 133 -20.59 -2.29 2.36
N ARG A 134 -21.48 -1.97 1.41
CA ARG A 134 -22.47 -2.94 0.90
C ARG A 134 -21.83 -4.18 0.29
N ASN A 135 -20.66 -4.04 -0.33
CA ASN A 135 -19.93 -5.14 -0.96
C ASN A 135 -18.89 -5.80 -0.04
N LEU A 136 -18.74 -5.30 1.19
CA LEU A 136 -17.72 -5.78 2.11
C LEU A 136 -18.03 -7.22 2.54
N LYS A 137 -17.10 -8.12 2.29
CA LYS A 137 -17.07 -9.46 2.88
C LYS A 137 -15.85 -9.58 3.77
N VAL A 138 -16.08 -10.12 4.96
CA VAL A 138 -15.02 -10.40 5.94
C VAL A 138 -15.08 -11.87 6.27
N ILE A 139 -14.01 -12.60 5.97
CA ILE A 139 -13.92 -14.05 6.15
C ILE A 139 -12.70 -14.42 7.00
N PRO A 140 -12.70 -15.60 7.65
CA PRO A 140 -11.52 -16.09 8.33
C PRO A 140 -10.34 -16.25 7.37
N ASP A 141 -9.14 -15.93 7.86
CA ASP A 141 -7.88 -16.14 7.14
C ASP A 141 -6.83 -16.73 8.09
N PHE A 142 -5.70 -17.17 7.54
CA PHE A 142 -4.58 -17.73 8.27
C PHE A 142 -3.95 -16.72 9.24
N ALA A 143 -4.04 -17.05 10.53
CA ALA A 143 -3.70 -16.18 11.66
C ALA A 143 -4.37 -14.80 11.55
N GLY A 144 -5.57 -14.71 10.97
CA GLY A 144 -6.15 -13.42 10.60
C GLY A 144 -7.59 -13.44 10.11
N ILE A 145 -7.97 -12.31 9.49
CA ILE A 145 -9.22 -12.14 8.75
C ILE A 145 -8.91 -11.41 7.45
N ASN A 146 -9.64 -11.78 6.39
CA ASN A 146 -9.50 -11.21 5.05
C ASN A 146 -10.73 -10.35 4.71
N PHE A 147 -10.48 -9.24 4.03
CA PHE A 147 -11.46 -8.25 3.61
C PHE A 147 -11.48 -8.19 2.09
N THR A 148 -12.65 -8.44 1.50
CA THR A 148 -12.87 -8.22 0.07
C THR A 148 -13.97 -7.22 -0.18
N SER A 149 -13.78 -6.29 -1.12
CA SER A 149 -14.81 -5.36 -1.59
C SER A 149 -14.40 -4.71 -2.92
N SER A 150 -15.25 -3.85 -3.48
CA SER A 150 -14.97 -3.04 -4.67
C SER A 150 -15.08 -1.56 -4.35
N ASN A 151 -14.10 -0.78 -4.79
CA ASN A 151 -13.98 0.67 -4.68
C ASN A 151 -13.76 1.30 -6.07
N PRO A 152 -14.76 1.33 -6.97
CA PRO A 152 -14.60 1.79 -8.34
C PRO A 152 -14.11 3.25 -8.45
N ALA A 153 -14.45 4.07 -7.45
CA ALA A 153 -14.05 5.47 -7.37
C ALA A 153 -12.58 5.67 -6.99
N LYS A 154 -11.86 4.60 -6.59
CA LYS A 154 -10.49 4.66 -6.04
C LYS A 154 -10.35 5.69 -4.93
N ALA A 155 -11.40 5.85 -4.13
CA ALA A 155 -11.39 6.77 -3.00
C ALA A 155 -10.36 6.31 -1.97
N ASP A 156 -9.69 7.25 -1.30
CA ASP A 156 -8.81 6.96 -0.18
C ASP A 156 -9.66 6.60 1.05
N LEU A 157 -9.60 5.33 1.46
CA LEU A 157 -10.45 4.75 2.50
C LEU A 157 -9.63 4.11 3.62
N SER A 158 -10.21 4.09 4.81
CA SER A 158 -9.77 3.32 5.97
C SER A 158 -10.83 2.28 6.31
N ILE A 159 -10.47 1.00 6.33
CA ILE A 159 -11.28 -0.06 6.94
C ILE A 159 -10.80 -0.18 8.38
N GLU A 160 -11.63 0.29 9.30
CA GLU A 160 -11.35 0.32 10.73
C GLU A 160 -11.91 -0.93 11.38
N VAL A 161 -11.08 -1.60 12.18
CA VAL A 161 -11.39 -2.93 12.72
C VAL A 161 -11.28 -2.90 14.23
N MET A 162 -12.38 -3.26 14.88
CA MET A 162 -12.47 -3.43 16.32
C MET A 162 -12.73 -4.89 16.66
N ILE A 163 -12.22 -5.33 17.80
CA ILE A 163 -12.38 -6.69 18.33
C ILE A 163 -12.99 -6.62 19.72
N MET A 164 -13.93 -7.52 20.00
CA MET A 164 -14.56 -7.64 21.32
C MET A 164 -13.58 -8.23 22.32
N LYS A 165 -13.22 -7.46 23.35
CA LYS A 165 -12.42 -7.88 24.50
C LYS A 165 -13.10 -7.43 25.78
N ASN A 166 -13.21 -8.33 26.76
CA ASN A 166 -13.79 -8.03 28.08
C ASN A 166 -15.16 -7.31 28.02
N GLY A 167 -16.01 -7.68 27.06
CA GLY A 167 -17.34 -7.11 26.89
C GLY A 167 -17.40 -5.74 26.18
N LYS A 168 -16.29 -5.22 25.66
CA LYS A 168 -16.24 -3.98 24.88
C LYS A 168 -15.52 -4.18 23.56
N TYR A 169 -15.92 -3.43 22.53
CA TYR A 169 -15.14 -3.36 21.29
C TYR A 169 -13.96 -2.42 21.50
N GLU A 170 -12.76 -2.94 21.27
CA GLU A 170 -11.51 -2.19 21.31
C GLU A 170 -10.88 -2.17 19.92
N SER A 171 -10.15 -1.11 19.58
CA SER A 171 -9.42 -1.07 18.31
C SER A 171 -8.43 -2.24 18.23
N LEU A 172 -8.38 -2.91 17.08
CA LEU A 172 -7.40 -3.97 16.83
C LEU A 172 -5.97 -3.39 16.68
N GLY A 173 -5.83 -2.07 16.55
CA GLY A 173 -4.56 -1.39 16.28
C GLY A 173 -4.02 -1.65 14.86
N LYS A 174 -4.81 -2.33 14.02
CA LYS A 174 -4.48 -2.68 12.64
C LYS A 174 -5.68 -2.31 11.76
N ASN A 175 -5.60 -1.17 11.09
CA ASN A 175 -6.57 -0.74 10.08
C ASN A 175 -5.97 -0.95 8.69
N ILE A 176 -6.83 -1.11 7.69
CA ILE A 176 -6.42 -1.15 6.28
C ILE A 176 -6.63 0.22 5.66
N TYR A 177 -5.57 0.79 5.09
CA TYR A 177 -5.63 2.04 4.31
C TYR A 177 -5.47 1.70 2.83
N THR A 178 -6.41 2.11 1.98
CA THR A 178 -6.38 1.74 0.56
C THR A 178 -7.19 2.68 -0.33
N SER A 179 -6.71 2.84 -1.56
CA SER A 179 -7.44 3.40 -2.72
C SER A 179 -7.51 2.43 -3.89
N ALA A 180 -7.22 1.14 -3.65
CA ALA A 180 -7.30 0.10 -4.67
C ALA A 180 -8.75 -0.07 -5.15
N ALA A 181 -8.93 -0.27 -6.46
CA ALA A 181 -10.24 -0.50 -7.05
C ALA A 181 -10.85 -1.84 -6.60
N ASP A 182 -10.01 -2.87 -6.51
CA ASP A 182 -10.36 -4.17 -5.95
C ASP A 182 -9.67 -4.31 -4.60
N ILE A 183 -10.45 -4.48 -3.55
CA ILE A 183 -9.95 -4.67 -2.19
C ILE A 183 -9.88 -6.17 -1.95
N ASN A 184 -8.69 -6.67 -1.65
CA ASN A 184 -8.44 -8.02 -1.13
C ASN A 184 -7.22 -7.94 -0.20
N GLN A 185 -7.46 -7.72 1.08
CA GLN A 185 -6.40 -7.49 2.07
C GLN A 185 -6.70 -8.25 3.36
N SER A 186 -5.64 -8.70 4.04
CA SER A 186 -5.77 -9.47 5.28
C SER A 186 -5.10 -8.76 6.45
N ILE A 187 -5.73 -8.83 7.62
CA ILE A 187 -5.09 -8.50 8.91
C ILE A 187 -4.65 -9.80 9.56
N ARG A 188 -3.35 -9.92 9.82
CA ARG A 188 -2.72 -11.10 10.43
C ARG A 188 -2.30 -10.86 11.88
N GLY A 189 -1.88 -11.92 12.56
CA GLY A 189 -1.43 -11.92 13.96
C GLY A 189 -2.59 -12.01 14.96
N LEU A 190 -3.72 -12.59 14.54
CA LEU A 190 -4.82 -12.97 15.43
C LEU A 190 -4.61 -14.40 15.94
N ASP A 191 -5.10 -14.67 17.13
CA ASP A 191 -5.21 -16.04 17.63
C ASP A 191 -6.28 -16.84 16.85
N THR A 192 -6.35 -18.14 17.09
CA THR A 192 -7.33 -19.04 16.43
C THR A 192 -8.60 -19.22 17.25
N LEU A 193 -8.88 -18.31 18.20
CA LEU A 193 -10.09 -18.34 19.00
C LEU A 193 -11.21 -17.61 18.25
N THR A 194 -12.44 -18.05 18.50
CA THR A 194 -13.62 -17.36 17.99
C THR A 194 -13.70 -15.97 18.62
N SER A 195 -13.75 -14.93 17.80
CA SER A 195 -13.79 -13.54 18.21
C SER A 195 -14.92 -12.78 17.50
N LYS A 196 -15.50 -11.78 18.18
CA LYS A 196 -16.48 -10.87 17.58
C LYS A 196 -15.76 -9.62 17.08
N PHE A 197 -16.07 -9.19 15.87
CA PHE A 197 -15.49 -8.04 15.21
C PHE A 197 -16.57 -7.01 14.89
N ALA A 198 -16.19 -5.73 14.94
CA ALA A 198 -16.97 -4.61 14.43
C ALA A 198 -16.11 -3.86 13.41
N ILE A 199 -16.62 -3.67 12.21
CA ILE A 199 -15.88 -3.13 11.07
C ILE A 199 -16.64 -1.93 10.49
N THR A 200 -15.95 -0.82 10.29
CA THR A 200 -16.49 0.38 9.63
C THR A 200 -15.55 0.82 8.51
N ILE A 201 -16.10 1.55 7.54
CA ILE A 201 -15.35 2.18 6.46
C ILE A 201 -15.42 3.68 6.67
N ARG A 202 -14.27 4.32 6.62
CA ARG A 202 -14.12 5.76 6.82
C ARG A 202 -13.36 6.39 5.66
N ASP A 203 -13.78 7.57 5.22
CA ASP A 203 -13.01 8.39 4.28
C ASP A 203 -12.09 9.40 5.00
N ARG A 204 -11.31 10.18 4.23
CA ARG A 204 -10.40 11.18 4.80
C ARG A 204 -11.11 12.34 5.52
N TRP A 205 -12.39 12.54 5.27
CA TRP A 205 -13.21 13.63 5.84
C TRP A 205 -14.01 13.21 7.08
N LEU A 206 -13.73 12.00 7.60
CA LEU A 206 -14.42 11.43 8.75
C LEU A 206 -15.90 11.13 8.49
N ASN A 207 -16.27 10.86 7.23
CA ASN A 207 -17.55 10.22 6.95
C ASN A 207 -17.42 8.71 7.19
N TYR A 208 -18.41 8.12 7.85
CA TYR A 208 -18.43 6.71 8.23
C TYR A 208 -19.57 5.96 7.56
N SER A 209 -19.31 4.70 7.18
CA SER A 209 -20.35 3.72 6.89
C SER A 209 -21.10 3.33 8.18
N ASP A 210 -22.11 2.48 8.03
CA ASP A 210 -22.61 1.71 9.19
C ASP A 210 -21.56 0.70 9.65
N THR A 211 -21.83 -0.03 10.75
CA THR A 211 -20.93 -1.02 11.34
C THR A 211 -21.34 -2.43 10.97
N LEU A 212 -20.41 -3.19 10.37
CA LEU A 212 -20.56 -4.63 10.18
C LEU A 212 -20.12 -5.35 11.44
N TYR A 213 -21.05 -6.04 12.11
CA TYR A 213 -20.76 -6.94 13.21
C TYR A 213 -20.68 -8.39 12.73
N THR A 214 -19.59 -9.10 13.04
CA THR A 214 -19.41 -10.49 12.64
C THR A 214 -18.68 -11.31 13.71
N THR A 215 -18.87 -12.62 13.71
CA THR A 215 -18.15 -13.56 14.58
C THR A 215 -17.33 -14.51 13.73
N LEU A 216 -16.00 -14.44 13.87
CA LEU A 216 -15.07 -15.18 13.02
C LEU A 216 -14.07 -15.95 13.88
N LYS A 217 -13.60 -17.08 13.35
CA LYS A 217 -12.54 -17.90 13.95
C LYS A 217 -11.39 -17.99 12.95
N PRO A 218 -10.30 -17.21 13.15
CA PRO A 218 -9.13 -17.26 12.28
C PRO A 218 -8.58 -18.67 12.12
N LEU A 219 -8.03 -18.95 10.94
CA LEU A 219 -7.42 -20.23 10.63
C LEU A 219 -6.04 -20.32 11.30
N TYR A 220 -5.65 -21.52 11.71
CA TYR A 220 -4.32 -21.73 12.29
C TYR A 220 -3.24 -21.65 11.22
N GLU A 221 -2.18 -20.91 11.50
CA GLU A 221 -1.00 -20.84 10.64
C GLU A 221 0.25 -21.07 11.49
N THR A 222 1.17 -21.88 10.97
CA THR A 222 2.53 -21.98 11.51
C THR A 222 3.55 -22.10 10.39
N ALA A 223 4.81 -21.78 10.70
CA ALA A 223 5.93 -22.06 9.81
C ALA A 223 6.14 -23.57 9.73
N LEU A 224 6.14 -24.13 8.51
CA LEU A 224 6.43 -25.55 8.32
C LEU A 224 7.93 -25.78 8.48
N SER A 225 8.32 -26.77 9.29
CA SER A 225 9.72 -27.01 9.65
C SER A 225 10.59 -27.31 8.43
N LYS A 226 11.54 -26.40 8.14
CA LYS A 226 12.52 -26.55 7.05
C LYS A 226 13.42 -27.78 7.20
N SER A 227 13.61 -28.31 8.42
CA SER A 227 14.35 -29.55 8.64
C SER A 227 13.69 -30.79 8.01
N LEU A 228 12.43 -30.69 7.61
CA LEU A 228 11.70 -31.74 6.90
C LEU A 228 11.72 -31.54 5.38
N TYR A 229 12.24 -30.42 4.89
CA TYR A 229 12.24 -30.13 3.46
C TYR A 229 13.27 -31.01 2.75
N LYS A 230 12.90 -31.50 1.57
CA LYS A 230 13.77 -32.32 0.73
C LYS A 230 13.65 -31.91 -0.72
N ALA A 231 14.79 -31.86 -1.41
CA ALA A 231 14.82 -31.71 -2.85
C ALA A 231 14.13 -32.92 -3.50
N LEU A 232 13.29 -32.66 -4.49
CA LEU A 232 12.68 -33.69 -5.33
C LEU A 232 13.01 -33.36 -6.78
N LYS A 233 13.90 -34.14 -7.39
CA LYS A 233 14.28 -33.96 -8.80
C LYS A 233 13.43 -34.88 -9.66
N LEU A 234 12.51 -34.30 -10.43
CA LEU A 234 11.69 -35.03 -11.41
C LEU A 234 12.24 -34.84 -12.83
N PRO A 235 11.94 -35.74 -13.79
CA PRO A 235 12.54 -35.73 -15.12
C PRO A 235 12.41 -34.41 -15.90
N THR A 236 11.36 -33.64 -15.65
CA THR A 236 11.10 -32.37 -16.35
C THR A 236 11.51 -31.12 -15.54
N ASP A 237 12.03 -31.29 -14.33
CA ASP A 237 12.48 -30.18 -13.50
C ASP A 237 13.79 -29.60 -14.06
N ALA A 238 13.99 -28.31 -13.85
CA ALA A 238 15.22 -27.64 -14.27
C ALA A 238 16.43 -28.13 -13.46
N VAL A 239 17.54 -28.33 -14.17
CA VAL A 239 18.84 -28.60 -13.54
C VAL A 239 19.42 -27.32 -12.96
N GLN A 240 20.18 -27.45 -11.88
CA GLN A 240 20.91 -26.34 -11.28
C GLN A 240 22.17 -26.07 -12.11
N THR A 241 22.47 -24.79 -12.37
CA THR A 241 23.61 -24.37 -13.20
C THR A 241 24.93 -24.86 -12.63
N TYR A 242 25.08 -24.83 -11.30
CA TYR A 242 26.27 -25.29 -10.60
C TYR A 242 25.91 -26.26 -9.48
N THR A 243 26.80 -27.20 -9.17
CA THR A 243 26.66 -28.10 -8.01
C THR A 243 26.57 -27.34 -6.70
N SER A 244 27.24 -26.19 -6.59
CA SER A 244 27.25 -25.35 -5.39
C SER A 244 25.97 -24.52 -5.22
N THR A 245 25.18 -24.33 -6.29
CA THR A 245 23.87 -23.66 -6.28
C THR A 245 22.73 -24.67 -6.27
N ALA A 246 22.84 -25.67 -5.39
CA ALA A 246 21.91 -26.79 -5.29
C ALA A 246 20.50 -26.35 -4.85
N LEU A 247 19.50 -27.20 -5.08
CA LEU A 247 18.11 -26.90 -4.73
C LEU A 247 17.93 -26.72 -3.22
N GLU A 248 18.67 -27.50 -2.45
CA GLU A 248 18.68 -27.52 -0.98
C GLU A 248 19.15 -26.21 -0.35
N ASN A 249 19.86 -25.36 -1.10
CA ASN A 249 20.21 -24.03 -0.63
C ASN A 249 18.97 -23.18 -0.33
N MET A 250 17.81 -23.48 -0.93
CA MET A 250 16.57 -22.74 -0.65
C MET A 250 16.03 -22.91 0.78
N TRP A 251 16.62 -23.75 1.64
CA TRP A 251 16.14 -23.92 3.02
C TRP A 251 17.27 -24.13 4.04
N ASP A 252 18.40 -23.45 3.83
CA ASP A 252 19.62 -23.61 4.62
C ASP A 252 19.86 -22.51 5.67
N ASN A 253 18.98 -21.51 5.75
CA ASN A 253 19.08 -20.28 6.55
C ASN A 253 20.13 -19.26 6.07
N ASN A 254 20.63 -19.37 4.83
CA ASN A 254 21.53 -18.41 4.21
C ASN A 254 20.91 -17.78 2.97
N PHE A 255 20.29 -16.62 3.17
CA PHE A 255 19.62 -15.89 2.08
C PHE A 255 20.49 -14.80 1.41
N ILE A 256 21.79 -14.72 1.74
CA ILE A 256 22.66 -13.61 1.33
C ILE A 256 23.87 -14.09 0.51
N ASP A 257 24.55 -15.15 0.96
CA ASP A 257 25.88 -15.44 0.44
C ASP A 257 25.83 -16.19 -0.90
N TRP A 258 26.74 -15.83 -1.80
CA TRP A 258 27.03 -16.70 -2.94
C TRP A 258 27.93 -17.86 -2.48
N PRO A 259 27.72 -19.10 -2.95
CA PRO A 259 26.71 -19.59 -3.89
C PRO A 259 25.47 -20.20 -3.20
N ARG A 260 25.08 -19.72 -2.01
CA ARG A 260 23.94 -20.22 -1.22
C ARG A 260 22.61 -19.73 -1.82
N CYS A 261 22.33 -20.24 -3.01
CA CYS A 261 21.06 -20.11 -3.71
C CYS A 261 20.80 -21.34 -4.58
N SER A 262 19.55 -21.62 -4.90
CA SER A 262 19.21 -22.46 -6.03
C SER A 262 19.20 -21.60 -7.29
N LEU A 263 20.13 -21.86 -8.20
CA LEU A 263 20.22 -21.22 -9.50
C LEU A 263 19.95 -22.26 -10.59
N THR A 264 18.83 -22.15 -11.29
CA THR A 264 18.53 -23.05 -12.42
C THR A 264 19.31 -22.67 -13.68
N ASP A 265 19.31 -23.56 -14.68
CA ASP A 265 20.05 -23.41 -15.94
C ASP A 265 19.85 -22.04 -16.61
N VAL A 266 20.90 -21.22 -16.61
CA VAL A 266 20.90 -19.87 -17.16
C VAL A 266 20.83 -19.82 -18.69
N THR A 267 21.07 -20.95 -19.36
CA THR A 267 21.07 -21.06 -20.83
C THR A 267 19.67 -21.34 -21.39
N GLN A 268 18.74 -21.84 -20.56
CA GLN A 268 17.37 -22.14 -20.98
C GLN A 268 16.49 -20.90 -20.91
N ILE A 269 15.67 -20.70 -21.95
CA ILE A 269 14.75 -19.56 -22.09
C ILE A 269 13.27 -19.97 -22.10
N THR A 270 12.98 -21.26 -21.93
CA THR A 270 11.62 -21.77 -21.70
C THR A 270 11.29 -21.71 -20.20
N PRO A 271 10.01 -21.62 -19.78
CA PRO A 271 9.65 -21.65 -18.37
C PRO A 271 10.32 -22.81 -17.63
N GLN A 272 10.89 -22.52 -16.47
CA GLN A 272 11.65 -23.47 -15.66
C GLN A 272 10.95 -23.70 -14.33
N TRP A 273 11.07 -24.89 -13.76
CA TRP A 273 10.51 -25.18 -12.46
C TRP A 273 11.38 -26.12 -11.63
N VAL A 274 11.24 -26.02 -10.31
CA VAL A 274 11.89 -26.89 -9.32
C VAL A 274 10.85 -27.43 -8.35
N THR A 275 11.04 -28.66 -7.88
CA THR A 275 10.11 -29.35 -6.99
C THR A 275 10.76 -29.72 -5.66
N PHE A 276 10.01 -29.58 -4.56
CA PHE A 276 10.47 -29.97 -3.23
C PHE A 276 9.33 -30.56 -2.39
N ASP A 277 9.71 -31.42 -1.45
CA ASP A 277 8.84 -32.02 -0.44
C ASP A 277 8.93 -31.18 0.84
N ILE A 278 7.80 -30.72 1.39
CA ILE A 278 7.77 -29.98 2.68
C ILE A 278 7.75 -30.91 3.90
N GLY A 279 7.75 -32.23 3.66
CA GLY A 279 7.90 -33.31 4.61
C GLY A 279 6.62 -33.77 5.31
N LYS A 280 5.61 -32.91 5.44
CA LYS A 280 4.30 -33.25 6.00
C LYS A 280 3.16 -32.60 5.20
N PRO A 281 2.04 -33.32 4.96
CA PRO A 281 0.86 -32.71 4.37
C PRO A 281 0.33 -31.56 5.23
N ALA A 282 0.07 -30.40 4.63
CA ALA A 282 -0.48 -29.22 5.30
C ALA A 282 -1.47 -28.49 4.41
N VAL A 283 -2.48 -27.85 5.02
CA VAL A 283 -3.30 -26.85 4.31
C VAL A 283 -2.44 -25.60 4.18
N LEU A 284 -1.99 -25.31 2.97
CA LEU A 284 -1.00 -24.28 2.71
C LEU A 284 -1.63 -22.88 2.73
N SER A 285 -0.95 -21.92 3.35
CA SER A 285 -1.41 -20.54 3.44
C SER A 285 -0.61 -19.57 2.58
N ARG A 286 0.73 -19.68 2.62
CA ARG A 286 1.66 -18.80 1.91
C ARG A 286 3.06 -19.39 1.84
N ILE A 287 3.86 -18.83 0.96
CA ILE A 287 5.31 -19.00 0.91
C ILE A 287 5.99 -17.64 1.03
N VAL A 288 7.02 -17.55 1.86
CA VAL A 288 7.94 -16.42 1.86
C VAL A 288 9.14 -16.81 1.02
N VAL A 289 9.55 -15.94 0.11
CA VAL A 289 10.68 -16.14 -0.79
C VAL A 289 11.69 -15.03 -0.58
N TRP A 290 12.95 -15.41 -0.36
CA TRP A 290 14.10 -14.54 -0.48
C TRP A 290 14.83 -14.93 -1.77
N ASN A 291 14.76 -14.06 -2.77
CA ASN A 291 15.57 -14.22 -3.97
C ASN A 291 17.04 -13.90 -3.67
N TYR A 292 17.96 -14.42 -4.48
CA TYR A 292 19.38 -14.12 -4.29
C TYR A 292 19.65 -12.62 -4.50
N PRO A 293 20.23 -11.91 -3.52
CA PRO A 293 20.59 -10.52 -3.71
C PRO A 293 21.90 -10.41 -4.49
N GLU A 294 21.80 -10.32 -5.81
CA GLU A 294 22.94 -10.22 -6.73
C GLU A 294 23.88 -9.09 -6.30
N TYR A 295 25.18 -9.35 -6.25
CA TYR A 295 26.14 -8.33 -5.84
C TYR A 295 26.62 -7.53 -7.06
N LEU A 296 26.15 -6.30 -7.18
CA LEU A 296 26.57 -5.35 -8.22
C LEU A 296 27.46 -4.26 -7.61
N ASN A 297 28.09 -3.43 -8.45
CA ASN A 297 28.91 -2.30 -8.00
C ASN A 297 28.17 -1.32 -7.06
N ALA A 298 26.85 -1.24 -7.17
CA ALA A 298 25.99 -0.41 -6.33
C ALA A 298 25.47 -1.12 -5.06
N GLY A 299 25.94 -2.34 -4.79
CA GLY A 299 25.51 -3.19 -3.69
C GLY A 299 24.59 -4.35 -4.09
N ARG A 300 23.92 -4.91 -3.10
CA ARG A 300 23.05 -6.09 -3.19
C ARG A 300 21.73 -5.76 -3.89
N MET A 301 21.32 -6.56 -4.88
CA MET A 301 20.12 -6.34 -5.69
C MET A 301 19.14 -7.52 -5.69
N TYR A 302 17.95 -7.32 -5.12
CA TYR A 302 16.89 -8.33 -5.02
C TYR A 302 15.93 -8.37 -6.22
N TYR A 303 15.92 -7.35 -7.07
CA TYR A 303 15.04 -7.26 -8.24
C TYR A 303 15.87 -7.24 -9.52
N TYR A 304 16.72 -8.25 -9.67
CA TYR A 304 17.74 -8.33 -10.71
C TYR A 304 17.94 -9.78 -11.18
N GLY A 305 18.47 -9.96 -12.40
CA GLY A 305 18.90 -11.26 -12.89
C GLY A 305 17.81 -12.34 -12.82
N GLY A 306 18.17 -13.50 -12.28
CA GLY A 306 17.31 -14.68 -12.12
C GLY A 306 16.21 -14.57 -11.07
N ASN A 307 16.07 -13.44 -10.38
CA ASN A 307 15.09 -13.34 -9.31
C ASN A 307 13.67 -13.42 -9.90
N LEU A 308 12.75 -14.06 -9.16
CA LEU A 308 11.39 -14.30 -9.65
C LEU A 308 10.65 -12.99 -9.96
N LYS A 309 10.05 -12.91 -11.16
CA LYS A 309 9.21 -11.79 -11.58
C LYS A 309 7.78 -12.25 -11.87
N ASP A 310 7.57 -13.04 -12.91
CA ASP A 310 6.27 -13.65 -13.19
C ASP A 310 6.39 -15.16 -12.96
N PHE A 311 5.67 -15.70 -11.97
CA PHE A 311 5.83 -17.09 -11.56
C PHE A 311 4.56 -17.70 -10.99
N GLU A 312 4.51 -19.02 -10.97
CA GLU A 312 3.42 -19.83 -10.46
C GLU A 312 3.90 -20.73 -9.32
N ILE A 313 3.01 -20.99 -8.37
CA ILE A 313 3.22 -22.00 -7.34
C ILE A 313 2.16 -23.09 -7.53
N TRP A 314 2.64 -24.33 -7.61
CA TRP A 314 1.82 -25.52 -7.76
C TRP A 314 2.02 -26.45 -6.57
N ALA A 315 0.98 -27.19 -6.20
CA ALA A 315 0.99 -28.12 -5.09
C ALA A 315 0.42 -29.49 -5.47
N SER A 316 0.97 -30.54 -4.87
CA SER A 316 0.47 -31.92 -5.02
C SER A 316 0.62 -32.69 -3.72
N ASP A 317 -0.24 -33.68 -3.52
CA ASP A 317 -0.12 -34.72 -2.50
C ASP A 317 0.46 -36.03 -3.06
N ASN A 318 0.46 -36.19 -4.38
CA ASN A 318 0.96 -37.37 -5.07
C ASN A 318 1.48 -37.00 -6.48
N PRO A 319 2.67 -36.36 -6.57
CA PRO A 319 3.23 -35.94 -7.84
C PRO A 319 3.64 -37.18 -8.67
N PRO A 320 3.39 -37.18 -9.98
CA PRO A 320 3.76 -38.29 -10.84
C PRO A 320 5.29 -38.35 -11.03
N ALA A 321 5.83 -39.56 -11.04
CA ALA A 321 7.27 -39.79 -11.19
C ALA A 321 7.83 -39.37 -12.56
N ASP A 322 6.95 -39.19 -13.56
CA ASP A 322 7.31 -38.73 -14.91
C ASP A 322 7.63 -37.22 -14.98
N GLY A 323 7.37 -36.47 -13.92
CA GLY A 323 7.61 -35.02 -13.83
C GLY A 323 6.50 -34.15 -14.42
N SER A 324 5.48 -34.74 -15.05
CA SER A 324 4.34 -34.02 -15.61
C SER A 324 3.60 -33.18 -14.56
N PHE A 325 2.76 -32.26 -15.05
CA PHE A 325 1.86 -31.47 -14.20
C PHE A 325 0.57 -32.24 -13.84
N ASN A 326 0.45 -33.53 -14.17
CA ASN A 326 -0.66 -34.36 -13.72
C ASN A 326 -0.70 -34.40 -12.19
N ASN A 327 -1.89 -34.37 -11.58
CA ASN A 327 -2.08 -34.28 -10.12
C ASN A 327 -1.48 -33.04 -9.43
N TRP A 328 -1.08 -32.02 -10.19
CA TRP A 328 -0.70 -30.72 -9.64
C TRP A 328 -1.88 -29.75 -9.68
N VAL A 329 -2.05 -28.99 -8.61
CA VAL A 329 -3.01 -27.89 -8.51
C VAL A 329 -2.24 -26.58 -8.45
N MET A 330 -2.56 -25.64 -9.33
CA MET A 330 -2.00 -24.29 -9.25
C MET A 330 -2.65 -23.58 -8.05
N ILE A 331 -1.84 -23.16 -7.09
CA ILE A 331 -2.31 -22.51 -5.86
C ILE A 331 -1.95 -21.03 -5.79
N GLY A 332 -1.21 -20.52 -6.78
CA GLY A 332 -0.92 -19.11 -6.92
C GLY A 332 -0.23 -18.76 -8.24
N SER A 333 -0.50 -17.54 -8.73
CA SER A 333 0.20 -16.91 -9.85
C SER A 333 0.50 -15.47 -9.44
N TYR A 334 1.76 -15.06 -9.56
CA TYR A 334 2.26 -13.82 -8.97
C TYR A 334 3.11 -13.04 -9.96
N LYS A 335 3.00 -11.70 -9.83
CA LYS A 335 3.95 -10.75 -10.38
C LYS A 335 4.66 -10.05 -9.23
N SER A 336 5.96 -10.26 -9.11
CA SER A 336 6.82 -9.53 -8.18
C SER A 336 6.96 -8.08 -8.63
N THR A 337 6.71 -7.16 -7.71
CA THR A 337 6.75 -5.72 -7.96
C THR A 337 7.64 -5.05 -6.92
N LYS A 338 8.35 -4.01 -7.34
CA LYS A 338 9.08 -3.14 -6.41
C LYS A 338 8.10 -2.22 -5.70
N PRO A 339 8.20 -2.07 -4.36
CA PRO A 339 7.44 -1.04 -3.64
C PRO A 339 7.59 0.35 -4.25
N SER A 340 8.82 0.72 -4.64
CA SER A 340 9.11 2.04 -5.20
C SER A 340 8.65 2.26 -6.64
N GLY A 341 8.33 1.19 -7.38
CA GLY A 341 8.10 1.25 -8.83
C GLY A 341 9.34 1.61 -9.67
N SER A 342 10.55 1.58 -9.10
CA SER A 342 11.79 1.98 -9.78
C SER A 342 12.17 1.10 -10.98
N ALA A 343 12.88 1.67 -11.96
CA ALA A 343 13.31 0.96 -13.18
C ALA A 343 14.25 -0.23 -12.90
N TYR A 344 14.35 -1.19 -13.82
CA TYR A 344 15.28 -2.32 -13.72
C TYR A 344 16.73 -1.83 -13.50
N GLY A 345 17.49 -2.52 -12.65
CA GLY A 345 18.86 -2.12 -12.29
C GLY A 345 18.97 -0.95 -11.31
N VAL A 346 17.84 -0.40 -10.84
CA VAL A 346 17.80 0.58 -9.75
C VAL A 346 17.15 -0.07 -8.53
N GLN A 347 17.68 0.14 -7.33
CA GLN A 347 17.07 -0.34 -6.10
C GLN A 347 17.10 0.77 -5.04
N THR A 348 15.92 1.08 -4.49
CA THR A 348 15.80 2.03 -3.37
C THR A 348 16.03 1.32 -2.03
N SER A 349 16.20 2.09 -0.96
CA SER A 349 16.25 1.54 0.41
C SER A 349 14.95 0.82 0.79
N GLU A 350 13.81 1.31 0.31
CA GLU A 350 12.50 0.67 0.48
C GLU A 350 12.43 -0.69 -0.21
N ASP A 351 12.88 -0.77 -1.47
CA ASP A 351 12.94 -2.01 -2.23
C ASP A 351 13.82 -3.06 -1.51
N TYR A 352 15.01 -2.64 -1.07
CA TYR A 352 15.94 -3.49 -0.33
C TYR A 352 15.32 -4.00 0.97
N ALA A 353 14.78 -3.11 1.80
CA ALA A 353 14.22 -3.46 3.10
C ALA A 353 13.05 -4.45 2.95
N PHE A 354 12.16 -4.21 1.98
CA PHE A 354 11.02 -5.10 1.70
C PHE A 354 11.48 -6.49 1.25
N ALA A 355 12.41 -6.58 0.30
CA ALA A 355 12.87 -7.88 -0.20
C ALA A 355 13.75 -8.62 0.82
N ASN A 356 14.59 -7.90 1.57
CA ASN A 356 15.43 -8.47 2.63
C ASN A 356 14.61 -9.04 3.80
N ALA A 357 13.42 -8.48 4.07
CA ALA A 357 12.48 -9.05 5.04
C ALA A 357 11.81 -10.36 4.55
N GLY A 358 11.93 -10.67 3.26
CA GLY A 358 11.31 -11.82 2.61
C GLY A 358 9.95 -11.44 2.02
N ILE A 359 9.75 -11.77 0.74
CA ILE A 359 8.51 -11.45 0.04
C ILE A 359 7.49 -12.56 0.27
N SER A 360 6.37 -12.22 0.90
CA SER A 360 5.31 -13.16 1.23
C SER A 360 4.26 -13.25 0.12
N TYR A 361 4.06 -14.44 -0.43
CA TYR A 361 3.06 -14.73 -1.46
C TYR A 361 1.96 -15.63 -0.87
N THR A 362 0.76 -15.06 -0.72
CA THR A 362 -0.42 -15.76 -0.16
C THR A 362 -1.07 -16.63 -1.21
N PHE A 363 -1.35 -17.89 -0.88
CA PHE A 363 -2.00 -18.84 -1.78
C PHE A 363 -3.51 -18.59 -1.87
N GLY A 364 -4.11 -18.98 -2.99
CA GLY A 364 -5.57 -19.10 -3.07
C GLY A 364 -6.06 -20.11 -2.04
N ALA A 365 -7.26 -19.90 -1.48
CA ALA A 365 -7.83 -20.80 -0.50
C ALA A 365 -8.03 -22.20 -1.11
N VAL A 366 -7.25 -23.18 -0.66
CA VAL A 366 -7.44 -24.59 -1.04
C VAL A 366 -7.69 -25.41 0.22
N ALA A 367 -8.92 -25.93 0.36
CA ALA A 367 -9.34 -26.74 1.50
C ALA A 367 -8.82 -28.20 1.41
N LYS A 368 -7.56 -28.39 1.01
CA LYS A 368 -6.89 -29.69 0.91
C LYS A 368 -5.46 -29.58 1.43
N LYS A 369 -4.96 -30.66 2.03
CA LYS A 369 -3.54 -30.77 2.41
C LYS A 369 -2.68 -31.15 1.21
N PHE A 370 -1.55 -30.47 1.06
CA PHE A 370 -0.50 -30.80 0.09
C PHE A 370 0.83 -31.03 0.79
N ARG A 371 1.73 -31.77 0.13
CA ARG A 371 3.06 -32.08 0.65
C ARG A 371 4.18 -31.64 -0.28
N TYR A 372 3.93 -31.65 -1.59
CA TYR A 372 4.91 -31.29 -2.60
C TYR A 372 4.56 -29.95 -3.20
N LEU A 373 5.58 -29.13 -3.40
CA LEU A 373 5.48 -27.80 -4.01
C LEU A 373 6.40 -27.70 -5.21
N ARG A 374 5.93 -26.98 -6.22
CA ARG A 374 6.69 -26.65 -7.42
C ARG A 374 6.64 -25.15 -7.65
N ILE A 375 7.82 -24.54 -7.82
CA ILE A 375 7.96 -23.12 -8.18
C ILE A 375 8.31 -23.07 -9.66
N LYS A 376 7.42 -22.47 -10.45
CA LYS A 376 7.59 -22.34 -11.91
C LYS A 376 7.80 -20.88 -12.28
N SER A 377 9.00 -20.56 -12.74
CA SER A 377 9.38 -19.25 -13.26
C SER A 377 8.98 -19.14 -14.73
N ASN A 378 8.06 -18.21 -15.02
CA ASN A 378 7.68 -17.84 -16.39
C ASN A 378 8.51 -16.66 -16.89
N LYS A 379 8.93 -15.78 -15.98
CA LYS A 379 9.79 -14.64 -16.27
C LYS A 379 10.57 -14.23 -15.01
N ASN A 380 11.85 -13.92 -15.17
CA ASN A 380 12.68 -13.32 -14.13
C ASN A 380 12.89 -11.82 -14.39
N TRP A 381 13.63 -11.14 -13.51
CA TRP A 381 13.82 -9.69 -13.58
C TRP A 381 14.61 -9.23 -14.81
N GLN A 382 15.53 -10.05 -15.33
CA GLN A 382 16.25 -9.76 -16.58
C GLN A 382 15.49 -10.13 -17.86
N GLY A 383 14.29 -10.73 -17.74
CA GLY A 383 13.43 -11.06 -18.88
C GLY A 383 13.66 -12.43 -19.52
N THR A 384 14.39 -13.33 -18.87
CA THR A 384 14.50 -14.76 -19.23
C THR A 384 13.67 -15.61 -18.25
N THR A 385 13.98 -16.91 -18.05
CA THR A 385 13.15 -17.83 -17.26
C THR A 385 13.86 -18.55 -16.12
N PHE A 386 15.19 -18.54 -16.04
CA PHE A 386 15.87 -19.16 -14.90
C PHE A 386 15.53 -18.47 -13.59
N GLN A 387 15.62 -19.20 -12.50
CA GLN A 387 15.31 -18.71 -11.17
C GLN A 387 16.54 -18.74 -10.26
N SER A 388 16.70 -17.70 -9.44
CA SER A 388 17.70 -17.59 -8.39
C SER A 388 17.01 -17.33 -7.04
N ILE A 389 16.89 -18.38 -6.23
CA ILE A 389 16.18 -18.34 -4.95
C ILE A 389 17.14 -18.74 -3.85
N SER A 390 17.39 -17.85 -2.90
CA SER A 390 18.28 -18.15 -1.77
C SER A 390 17.57 -18.81 -0.61
N GLU A 391 16.31 -18.47 -0.33
CA GLU A 391 15.60 -19.06 0.80
C GLU A 391 14.10 -19.07 0.57
N ILE A 392 13.43 -20.07 1.11
CA ILE A 392 11.98 -20.14 1.22
C ILE A 392 11.52 -20.55 2.62
N GLN A 393 10.33 -20.10 2.99
CA GLN A 393 9.62 -20.59 4.17
C GLN A 393 8.14 -20.81 3.81
N CYS A 394 7.67 -22.05 3.86
CA CYS A 394 6.24 -22.35 3.68
C CYS A 394 5.50 -22.26 5.01
N TYR A 395 4.25 -21.82 4.95
CA TYR A 395 3.35 -21.71 6.10
C TYR A 395 2.03 -22.45 5.82
N GLY A 396 1.38 -22.91 6.88
CA GLY A 396 0.08 -23.55 6.78
C GLY A 396 -0.35 -24.24 8.07
N ASP A 397 -1.37 -25.10 7.95
CA ASP A 397 -1.87 -25.96 9.02
C ASP A 397 -1.51 -27.43 8.78
N PRO A 398 -0.53 -28.00 9.51
CA PRO A 398 -0.15 -29.41 9.38
C PRO A 398 -1.01 -30.37 10.23
N ARG A 399 -1.90 -29.86 11.09
CA ARG A 399 -2.65 -30.66 12.10
C ARG A 399 -3.68 -31.57 11.47
#